data_AF-A0A9D9ANY2-F1
#
_entry.id   AF-A0A9D9ANY2-F1
#
_cell.length_a   1.000
_cell.length_b   1.000
_cell.length_c   1.000
_cell.angle_alpha   90.00
_cell.angle_beta   90.00
_cell.angle_gamma   90.00
#
_symmetry.space_group_name_H-M   'P 1'
#
loop_
_entity.id
_entity.type
_entity.pdbx_description
1 polymer ?
#
loop_
_entity_poly.entity_id
_entity_poly.type
_entity_poly.pdbx_seq_one_letter_code
_entity_poly.pdbx_strand_id
1 'polypeptide(L)' 'MFSRRPETVMGHRIAPPRLTVMAVLLLIVYVGAPVLVLTGLLDLGMQLMFGVCTGLWCLAG' A
#
# COMPACT_ATOMS: atom_id res chain seq x y z
N MET A 1 9.87 -19.40 7.50
CA MET A 1 9.66 -19.31 6.04
C MET A 1 8.58 -20.31 5.67
N PHE A 2 7.36 -19.86 5.37
CA PHE A 2 6.21 -20.75 5.13
C PHE A 2 6.45 -21.57 3.86
N SER A 3 6.98 -22.79 4.01
CA SER A 3 7.09 -23.76 2.92
C SER A 3 5.69 -24.29 2.60
N ARG A 4 4.95 -23.59 1.74
CA ARG A 4 3.67 -24.08 1.24
C ARG A 4 3.94 -25.16 0.20
N ARG A 5 3.51 -26.39 0.49
CA ARG A 5 3.45 -27.46 -0.52
C ARG A 5 2.55 -26.98 -1.67
N PRO A 6 2.91 -27.23 -2.93
CA PRO A 6 2.05 -26.89 -4.06
C PRO A 6 0.77 -27.72 -3.96
N GLU A 7 -0.30 -27.08 -3.50
CA GLU A 7 -1.60 -27.70 -3.34
C GLU A 7 -2.33 -27.77 -4.68
N THR A 8 -2.99 -28.89 -4.94
CA THR A 8 -3.79 -29.08 -6.15
C THR A 8 -5.18 -28.50 -5.91
N VAL A 9 -5.53 -27.44 -6.62
CA VAL A 9 -6.86 -26.82 -6.56
C VAL A 9 -7.62 -27.21 -7.81
N MET A 10 -8.77 -27.88 -7.68
CA MET A 10 -9.58 -28.36 -8.81
C MET A 10 -8.78 -29.20 -9.84
N GLY A 11 -7.88 -30.05 -9.34
CA GLY A 11 -7.00 -30.88 -10.18
C GLY A 11 -5.88 -30.12 -10.91
N HIS A 12 -5.76 -28.80 -10.73
CA HIS A 12 -4.73 -27.97 -11.33
C HIS A 12 -3.69 -27.56 -10.29
N ARG A 13 -2.41 -27.62 -10.66
CA ARG A 13 -1.32 -27.13 -9.82
C ARG A 13 -1.07 -25.66 -10.12
N ILE A 14 -1.35 -24.80 -9.15
CA ILE A 14 -1.12 -23.36 -9.27
C ILE A 14 0.37 -23.08 -9.07
N ALA A 15 0.96 -22.26 -9.95
CA ALA A 15 2.33 -21.81 -9.81
C ALA A 15 2.49 -20.96 -8.54
N PRO A 16 3.63 -21.06 -7.82
CA PRO A 16 3.84 -20.27 -6.62
C PRO A 16 3.82 -18.76 -6.96
N PRO A 17 3.33 -17.90 -6.05
CA PRO A 17 3.31 -16.46 -6.25
C PRO A 17 4.75 -15.96 -6.45
N ARG A 18 4.96 -15.20 -7.53
CA ARG A 18 6.25 -14.59 -7.86
C ARG A 18 6.18 -13.10 -7.56
N LEU A 19 7.28 -12.54 -7.04
CA LEU A 19 7.42 -11.08 -6.99
C LEU A 19 7.59 -10.59 -8.43
N THR A 20 6.56 -9.95 -8.96
CA THR A 20 6.57 -9.31 -10.27
C THR A 20 6.47 -7.80 -10.11
N VAL A 21 6.83 -7.05 -11.16
CA VAL A 21 6.61 -5.59 -11.18
C VAL A 21 5.14 -5.26 -10.92
N MET A 22 4.22 -6.04 -11.51
CA MET A 22 2.78 -5.87 -11.27
C MET A 22 2.41 -6.08 -9.80
N ALA A 23 3.01 -7.05 -9.11
CA ALA A 23 2.77 -7.26 -7.68
C ALA A 23 3.22 -6.05 -6.84
N VAL A 24 4.35 -5.43 -7.19
CA VAL A 24 4.84 -4.21 -6.51
C VAL A 24 3.90 -3.03 -6.79
N LEU A 25 3.47 -2.85 -8.04
CA LEU A 25 2.50 -1.81 -8.39
C LEU A 25 1.18 -1.99 -7.64
N LEU A 26 0.67 -3.22 -7.56
CA LEU A 26 -0.52 -3.52 -6.77
C LEU A 26 -0.33 -3.21 -5.29
N LEU A 27 0.84 -3.50 -4.71
CA LEU A 27 1.13 -3.14 -3.33
C LEU A 27 1.11 -1.62 -3.12
N ILE A 28 1.72 -0.86 -4.03
CA ILE A 28 1.70 0.61 -3.97
C ILE A 28 0.27 1.15 -4.06
N VAL A 29 -0.55 0.61 -4.97
CA VAL A 29 -1.92 1.07 -5.15
C VAL A 29 -2.81 0.65 -3.98
N TYR A 30 -2.79 -0.64 -3.59
CA TYR A 30 -3.71 -1.17 -2.58
C TYR A 30 -3.29 -0.89 -1.15
N VAL A 31 -2.00 -0.64 -0.88
CA VAL A 31 -1.50 -0.34 0.47
C VAL A 31 -1.02 1.10 0.54
N GLY A 32 -0.21 1.52 -0.42
CA GLY A 32 0.33 2.88 -0.44
C GLY A 32 -0.77 3.93 -0.58
N ALA A 33 -1.71 3.78 -1.52
CA ALA A 33 -2.77 4.78 -1.70
C ALA A 33 -3.67 4.97 -0.46
N PRO A 34 -4.22 3.92 0.20
CA PRO A 34 -5.05 4.14 1.39
C PRO A 34 -4.24 4.71 2.56
N VAL A 35 -2.99 4.29 2.74
CA VAL A 35 -2.11 4.89 3.76
C VAL A 35 -1.93 6.38 3.46
N LEU A 36 -1.62 6.73 2.21
CA LEU A 36 -1.40 8.11 1.79
C LEU A 36 -2.64 8.99 2.02
N VAL A 37 -3.83 8.48 1.70
CA VAL A 37 -5.09 9.19 1.93
C VAL A 37 -5.32 9.40 3.43
N LEU A 38 -5.19 8.35 4.23
CA LEU A 38 -5.44 8.42 5.68
C LEU A 38 -4.46 9.36 6.38
N THR A 39 -3.17 9.22 6.12
CA THR A 39 -2.15 10.08 6.74
C THR A 39 -2.21 11.49 6.18
N GLY A 40 -2.52 11.67 4.89
CA GLY A 40 -2.70 12.98 4.29
C GLY A 40 -3.87 13.75 4.90
N LEU A 41 -4.99 13.09 5.19
CA LEU A 41 -6.11 13.71 5.92
C LEU A 41 -5.73 14.06 7.36
N LEU A 42 -4.94 13.22 8.03
CA LEU A 42 -4.44 13.50 9.37
C LEU A 42 -3.50 14.71 9.39
N ASP A 43 -2.57 14.79 8.43
CA ASP A 43 -1.67 15.93 8.25
C ASP A 43 -2.45 17.23 8.01
N LEU A 44 -3.52 17.17 7.21
CA LEU A 44 -4.41 18.31 7.00
C LEU A 44 -5.11 18.71 8.31
N GLY A 45 -5.58 17.74 9.09
CA GLY A 45 -6.14 17.99 10.42
C GLY A 45 -5.15 18.66 11.35
N MET A 46 -3.90 18.19 11.38
CA MET A 46 -2.83 18.80 12.18
C MET A 46 -2.54 20.24 11.75
N GLN A 47 -2.50 20.52 10.45
CA GLN A 47 -2.34 21.88 9.93
C GLN A 47 -3.44 22.82 10.41
N LEU A 48 -4.69 22.37 10.34
CA LEU A 48 -5.84 23.17 10.77
C LEU A 48 -5.85 23.39 12.29
N MET A 49 -5.34 22.44 13.08
CA MET A 49 -5.32 22.53 14.54
C MET A 49 -4.13 23.33 15.09
N PHE A 50 -2.94 23.14 14.53
CA PHE A 50 -1.68 23.66 15.09
C PHE A 50 -1.02 24.74 14.22
N GLY A 51 -1.50 24.96 12.99
CA GLY A 51 -0.93 25.93 12.07
C GLY A 51 0.44 25.54 11.49
N VAL A 52 0.86 24.28 11.66
CA VAL A 52 2.15 23.78 11.16
C VAL A 52 1.94 23.02 9.85
N CYS A 53 2.65 23.41 8.79
CA CYS A 53 2.63 22.69 7.53
C CYS A 53 3.30 21.32 7.68
N THR A 54 2.60 20.23 7.32
CA THR A 54 3.15 18.86 7.31
C THR A 54 2.76 18.07 6.06
N GLY A 55 3.60 17.08 5.71
CA GLY A 55 3.30 16.10 4.68
C GLY A 55 3.29 16.64 3.24
N LEU A 56 2.46 16.03 2.41
CA LEU A 56 2.33 16.37 0.97
C LEU A 56 1.84 17.80 0.73
N TRP A 57 1.12 18.37 1.70
CA TRP A 57 0.53 19.71 1.60
C TRP A 57 1.58 20.82 1.52
N CYS A 58 2.78 20.58 2.06
CA CYS A 58 3.89 21.54 1.98
C CYS A 58 4.62 21.57 0.65
N LEU A 59 4.46 20.54 -0.17
CA LEU A 59 5.05 20.49 -1.51
C LEU A 59 4.23 21.30 -2.52
N ALA A 60 2.97 21.59 -2.19
CA ALA A 60 2.05 22.36 -3.01
C ALA A 60 1.84 23.81 -2.52
N GLY A 61 2.57 24.20 -1.46
CA GLY A 61 2.49 25.51 -0.79
C GLY A 61 3.55 26.50 -1.26
#